data_AF-A0A8K9UFZ9-F1
#
_entry.id   AF-A0A8K9UFZ9-F1
#
_cell.length_a   1.000
_cell.length_b   1.000
_cell.length_c   1.000
_cell.angle_alpha   90.00
_cell.angle_beta   90.00
_cell.angle_gamma   90.00
#
_symmetry.space_group_name_H-M   'P 1'
#
loop_
_entity.id
_entity.type
_entity.pdbx_description
1 polymer ?
#
loop_
_entity_poly.entity_id
_entity_poly.type
_entity_poly.pdbx_seq_one_letter_code
_entity_poly.pdbx_strand_id
1 'polypeptide(L)'
;VAPAQVIYDFSAEPGNNELTVREGETVTVLNQNVGGGWIEAQNSRGESGLVPEDYLQVSVCLFITDYTPKQYVGPVWLYPQSPLDCVVADPKKGSKMYGLKSYIEYQVTPNTTNRPVNHRYKHFDWLYERLLEKFGSAIPIPSLPDKQVTGRFEEEFIKMRMERLQGWMCRMCRHPVVSNSDVFQLFLTYRDEKEWKTGKRRAEKDECVGPMVFSTIDPEAPELDIIEVEQKCELFSRFTKEMDDGVKDLLNVGNIHWKRCTGPLRKEYQKIGKAFQNLSSVFNTSGYTGEATLTDALTAAGKTYEEISQIVAEQPRKDLHFLMETNNEYKGLLGCFPDTIGVHKAAIEKVREGDKMVAAGKITTQDKGTMAKRISIMCYSLQAEMNHFHSNRIYDYNRVMQLYLEEQIRFYETVRGGKRVGSIKW
;
A
#
# COMPACT_ATOMS: atom_id res chain seq x y z
N VAL A 1 11.87 14.27 0.48
CA VAL A 1 11.68 14.48 1.93
C VAL A 1 10.48 13.66 2.35
N ALA A 2 10.63 12.76 3.33
CA ALA A 2 9.56 11.83 3.74
C ALA A 2 9.40 11.89 5.26
N PRO A 3 8.18 11.95 5.83
CA PRO A 3 8.01 11.86 7.27
C PRO A 3 8.31 10.44 7.75
N ALA A 4 8.85 10.35 8.95
CA ALA A 4 9.07 9.13 9.68
C ALA A 4 8.55 9.30 11.11
N GLN A 5 7.92 8.26 11.64
CA GLN A 5 7.55 8.19 13.03
C GLN A 5 8.71 7.62 13.83
N VAL A 6 9.06 8.26 14.94
CA VAL A 6 10.09 7.80 15.86
C VAL A 6 9.48 6.66 16.69
N ILE A 7 10.09 5.47 16.63
CA ILE A 7 9.58 4.27 17.31
C ILE A 7 10.32 3.95 18.61
N TYR A 8 11.43 4.64 18.89
CA TYR A 8 12.15 4.54 20.16
C TYR A 8 12.75 5.90 20.53
N ASP A 9 12.83 6.20 21.83
CA ASP A 9 13.52 7.36 22.36
C ASP A 9 15.02 7.35 21.99
N PHE A 10 15.53 8.46 21.48
CA PHE A 10 16.96 8.65 21.20
C PHE A 10 17.42 10.03 21.69
N SER A 11 18.46 10.06 22.52
CA SER A 11 19.01 11.29 23.08
C SER A 11 20.37 11.56 22.43
N ALA A 12 20.51 12.73 21.82
CA ALA A 12 21.73 13.13 21.12
C ALA A 12 22.90 13.30 22.08
N GLU A 13 24.07 12.81 21.68
CA GLU A 13 25.33 13.10 22.37
C GLU A 13 25.88 14.48 21.97
N PRO A 14 26.38 15.28 22.94
CA PRO A 14 26.97 16.58 22.65
C PRO A 14 28.17 16.47 21.69
N GLY A 15 28.08 17.13 20.53
CA GLY A 15 29.19 17.25 19.57
C GLY A 15 29.15 16.31 18.36
N ASN A 16 28.18 15.38 18.28
CA ASN A 16 28.12 14.36 17.21
C ASN A 16 27.11 14.66 16.08
N ASN A 17 26.54 15.86 16.02
CA ASN A 17 25.52 16.24 15.02
C ASN A 17 24.28 15.31 15.04
N GLU A 18 23.94 14.78 16.21
CA GLU A 18 22.80 13.89 16.46
C GLU A 18 21.54 14.71 16.81
N LEU A 19 20.37 14.16 16.51
CA LEU A 19 19.07 14.77 16.79
C LEU A 19 18.37 14.02 17.94
N THR A 20 18.03 14.73 19.02
CA THR A 20 17.21 14.14 20.09
C THR A 20 15.77 14.00 19.62
N VAL A 21 15.25 12.77 19.65
CA VAL A 21 13.89 12.41 19.24
C VAL A 21 13.21 11.57 20.32
N ARG A 22 11.88 11.68 20.42
CA ARG A 22 11.07 10.90 21.38
C ARG A 22 10.13 9.95 20.67
N GLU A 23 9.91 8.76 21.25
CA GLU A 23 8.95 7.78 20.75
C GLU A 23 7.58 8.46 20.53
N GLY A 24 7.01 8.24 19.33
CA GLY A 24 5.77 8.85 18.87
C GLY A 24 5.94 10.21 18.17
N GLU A 25 7.12 10.83 18.20
CA GLU A 25 7.41 12.07 17.45
C GLU A 25 7.44 11.81 15.93
N THR A 26 6.95 12.75 15.14
CA THR A 26 7.11 12.71 13.68
C THR A 26 8.28 13.59 13.28
N VAL A 27 9.24 13.01 12.57
CA VAL A 27 10.40 13.70 11.99
C VAL A 27 10.32 13.68 10.48
N THR A 28 10.98 14.63 9.84
CA THR A 28 11.05 14.79 8.39
C THR A 28 12.42 14.30 7.92
N VAL A 29 12.46 13.17 7.22
CA VAL A 29 13.69 12.59 6.67
C VAL A 29 14.22 13.46 5.53
N LEU A 30 15.40 14.03 5.75
CA LEU A 30 16.12 14.88 4.82
C LEU A 30 17.03 14.05 3.90
N ASN A 31 17.76 13.09 4.46
CA ASN A 31 18.70 12.25 3.72
C ASN A 31 18.83 10.85 4.35
N GLN A 32 18.58 9.80 3.55
CA GLN A 32 18.70 8.39 3.96
C GLN A 32 20.06 7.78 3.61
N ASN A 33 20.88 8.46 2.81
CA ASN A 33 22.14 7.94 2.28
C ASN A 33 23.36 8.40 3.09
N VAL A 34 23.19 8.66 4.40
CA VAL A 34 24.30 9.06 5.27
C VAL A 34 25.27 7.89 5.51
N GLY A 35 24.75 6.66 5.46
CA GLY A 35 25.52 5.42 5.64
C GLY A 35 25.68 5.03 7.11
N GLY A 36 26.00 3.75 7.36
CA GLY A 36 26.28 3.25 8.71
C GLY A 36 25.07 3.14 9.64
N GLY A 37 23.84 3.05 9.10
CA GLY A 37 22.61 2.92 9.90
C GLY A 37 22.08 4.22 10.49
N TRP A 38 22.44 5.37 9.90
CA TRP A 38 22.00 6.70 10.32
C TRP A 38 21.19 7.39 9.23
N ILE A 39 20.15 8.12 9.66
CA ILE A 39 19.30 8.95 8.83
C ILE A 39 19.43 10.40 9.30
N GLU A 40 19.58 11.33 8.36
CA GLU A 40 19.45 12.75 8.65
C GLU A 40 17.97 13.14 8.62
N ALA A 41 17.47 13.64 9.74
CA ALA A 41 16.08 14.02 9.91
C ALA A 41 15.96 15.42 10.53
N GLN A 42 14.79 16.03 10.39
CA GLN A 42 14.41 17.29 11.01
C GLN A 42 13.17 17.09 11.88
N ASN A 43 13.21 17.53 13.13
CA ASN A 43 12.06 17.43 14.02
C ASN A 43 11.07 18.59 13.85
N SER A 44 9.96 18.54 14.60
CA SER A 44 8.91 19.58 14.61
C SER A 44 9.39 20.96 15.10
N ARG A 45 10.54 21.02 15.79
CA ARG A 45 11.17 22.26 16.28
C ARG A 45 12.11 22.91 15.25
N GLY A 46 12.27 22.28 14.08
CA GLY A 46 13.17 22.73 13.01
C GLY A 46 14.64 22.35 13.22
N GLU A 47 14.94 21.57 14.26
CA GLU A 47 16.29 21.07 14.52
C GLU A 47 16.56 19.86 13.62
N SER A 48 17.73 19.84 13.00
CA SER A 48 18.16 18.75 12.11
C SER A 48 19.38 18.04 12.69
N GLY A 49 19.48 16.74 12.44
CA GLY A 49 20.62 15.94 12.86
C GLY A 49 20.41 14.46 12.55
N LEU A 50 21.37 13.65 12.99
CA LEU A 50 21.39 12.22 12.75
C LEU A 50 20.56 11.47 13.80
N VAL A 51 19.75 10.53 13.32
CA VAL A 51 18.98 9.57 14.13
C VAL A 51 19.27 8.17 13.61
N PRO A 52 19.38 7.14 14.47
CA PRO A 52 19.53 5.77 14.00
C PRO A 52 18.35 5.35 13.12
N GLU A 53 18.64 4.68 12.01
CA GLU A 53 17.63 4.22 11.04
C GLU A 53 16.57 3.32 11.69
N ASP A 54 17.00 2.40 12.56
CA ASP A 54 16.13 1.45 13.26
C ASP A 54 15.22 2.12 14.31
N TYR A 55 15.41 3.42 14.58
CA TYR A 55 14.60 4.20 15.51
C TYR A 55 13.51 5.00 14.78
N LEU A 56 13.50 4.92 13.45
CA LEU A 56 12.55 5.60 12.59
C LEU A 56 11.74 4.56 11.80
N GLN A 57 10.43 4.56 12.02
CA GLN A 57 9.49 3.97 11.08
C GLN A 57 9.15 5.01 10.03
N VAL A 58 9.82 4.95 8.87
CA VAL A 58 9.50 5.81 7.74
C VAL A 58 8.03 5.57 7.37
N SER A 59 7.20 6.60 7.53
CA SER A 59 5.82 6.53 7.09
C SER A 59 5.87 6.49 5.58
N VAL A 60 5.75 5.30 5.00
CA VAL A 60 5.54 5.12 3.57
C VAL A 60 4.10 5.53 3.23
N CYS A 61 3.66 6.72 3.66
CA CYS A 61 2.58 7.38 2.95
C CYS A 61 3.25 8.29 1.92
N LEU A 62 3.17 7.81 0.68
CA LEU A 62 3.96 8.32 -0.43
C LEU A 62 3.40 9.70 -0.79
N PHE A 63 4.13 10.75 -0.39
CA PHE A 63 3.81 12.13 -0.74
C PHE A 63 3.78 12.27 -2.27
N ILE A 64 2.66 12.79 -2.78
CA ILE A 64 2.58 13.32 -4.13
C ILE A 64 3.29 14.67 -4.09
N THR A 65 4.52 14.73 -4.59
CA THR A 65 5.02 15.97 -5.19
C THR A 65 4.48 16.00 -6.62
N ASP A 66 3.46 16.81 -6.84
CA ASP A 66 2.94 17.29 -8.12
C ASP A 66 3.00 16.31 -9.31
N TYR A 67 2.02 15.41 -9.40
CA TYR A 67 1.63 14.86 -10.69
C TYR A 67 0.27 15.43 -11.10
N THR A 68 0.27 16.68 -11.55
CA THR A 68 -0.81 17.18 -12.40
C THR A 68 -0.70 16.48 -13.76
N PRO A 69 -1.71 15.75 -14.25
CA PRO A 69 -1.69 15.21 -15.59
C PRO A 69 -1.62 16.38 -16.60
N LYS A 70 -0.42 16.67 -17.14
CA LYS A 70 -0.23 17.67 -18.21
C LYS A 70 -0.68 17.16 -19.59
N GLN A 71 -1.56 16.16 -19.64
CA GLN A 71 -2.11 15.60 -20.87
C GLN A 71 -3.63 15.51 -20.78
N TYR A 72 -4.32 15.97 -21.82
CA TYR A 72 -5.76 15.82 -21.98
C TYR A 72 -6.09 14.32 -22.07
N VAL A 73 -6.43 13.70 -20.94
CA VAL A 73 -6.74 12.26 -20.84
C VAL A 73 -8.26 11.97 -20.91
N GLY A 74 -9.06 12.97 -21.26
CA GLY A 74 -10.52 12.86 -21.30
C GLY A 74 -11.16 13.07 -19.92
N PRO A 75 -12.29 12.40 -19.61
CA PRO A 75 -13.05 12.60 -18.37
C PRO A 75 -12.22 12.27 -17.13
N VAL A 76 -12.21 13.16 -16.13
CA VAL A 76 -11.51 12.97 -14.86
C VAL A 76 -12.37 13.48 -13.70
N TRP A 77 -12.15 12.93 -12.52
CA TRP A 77 -12.72 13.49 -11.29
C TRP A 77 -12.14 14.88 -11.01
N LEU A 78 -12.91 15.71 -10.31
CA LEU A 78 -12.40 16.97 -9.77
C LEU A 78 -11.52 16.68 -8.55
N TYR A 79 -10.22 16.93 -8.69
CA TYR A 79 -9.26 16.72 -7.60
C TYR A 79 -9.22 17.93 -6.66
N PRO A 80 -9.17 17.70 -5.33
CA PRO A 80 -9.03 18.78 -4.37
C PRO A 80 -7.67 19.47 -4.54
N GLN A 81 -7.63 20.78 -4.27
CA GLN A 81 -6.39 21.57 -4.32
C GLN A 81 -5.39 21.15 -3.23
N SER A 82 -5.89 20.67 -2.10
CA SER A 82 -5.08 20.18 -0.99
C SER A 82 -5.30 18.68 -0.82
N PRO A 83 -4.27 17.84 -0.97
CA PRO A 83 -4.42 16.40 -0.81
C PRO A 83 -4.67 16.04 0.65
N LEU A 84 -5.69 15.22 0.88
CA LEU A 84 -5.91 14.57 2.18
C LEU A 84 -4.91 13.43 2.32
N ASP A 85 -4.33 13.31 3.51
CA ASP A 85 -3.53 12.16 3.89
C ASP A 85 -3.79 11.80 5.36
N CYS A 86 -3.59 10.52 5.72
CA CYS A 86 -3.81 10.01 7.06
C CYS A 86 -2.70 9.05 7.47
N VAL A 87 -2.20 9.22 8.70
CA VAL A 87 -1.29 8.28 9.35
C VAL A 87 -2.10 7.31 10.21
N VAL A 88 -1.82 6.01 10.09
CA VAL A 88 -2.37 4.92 10.92
C VAL A 88 -1.24 4.36 11.79
N ALA A 89 -1.31 4.61 13.09
CA ALA A 89 -0.22 4.32 14.02
C ALA A 89 -0.73 3.86 15.40
N ASP A 90 0.20 3.74 16.35
CA ASP A 90 -0.05 3.57 17.78
C ASP A 90 -1.04 2.44 18.13
N PRO A 91 -0.75 1.17 17.76
CA PRO A 91 -1.64 0.07 18.05
C PRO A 91 -1.73 -0.15 19.56
N LYS A 92 -2.89 0.15 20.15
CA LYS A 92 -3.13 0.08 21.60
C LYS A 92 -4.19 -0.94 21.94
N LYS A 93 -4.00 -1.67 23.04
CA LYS A 93 -4.98 -2.66 23.52
C LYS A 93 -6.10 -1.95 24.29
N GLY A 94 -7.24 -1.78 23.63
CA GLY A 94 -8.48 -1.32 24.23
C GLY A 94 -9.23 -2.45 24.95
N SER A 95 -10.10 -2.07 25.90
CA SER A 95 -11.00 -3.01 26.59
C SER A 95 -12.44 -2.50 26.64
N LYS A 96 -13.38 -3.43 26.59
CA LYS A 96 -14.82 -3.21 26.75
C LYS A 96 -15.36 -4.13 27.83
N MET A 97 -16.49 -3.73 28.43
CA MET A 97 -17.17 -4.48 29.47
C MET A 97 -16.22 -4.81 30.63
N TYR A 98 -15.55 -3.80 31.19
CA TYR A 98 -14.63 -3.98 32.34
C TYR A 98 -13.57 -5.09 32.14
N GLY A 99 -12.97 -5.15 30.95
CA GLY A 99 -11.89 -6.10 30.64
C GLY A 99 -12.34 -7.43 30.03
N LEU A 100 -13.64 -7.76 30.02
CA LEU A 100 -14.16 -9.02 29.45
C LEU A 100 -13.94 -9.13 27.94
N LYS A 101 -13.81 -8.00 27.21
CA LYS A 101 -13.51 -8.00 25.78
C LYS A 101 -12.36 -7.05 25.47
N SER A 102 -11.23 -7.61 25.04
CA SER A 102 -10.07 -6.84 24.56
C SER A 102 -10.05 -6.74 23.03
N TYR A 103 -9.50 -5.66 22.50
CA TYR A 103 -9.32 -5.42 21.06
C TYR A 103 -8.14 -4.46 20.81
N ILE A 104 -7.65 -4.40 19.58
CA ILE A 104 -6.62 -3.41 19.18
C ILE A 104 -7.32 -2.20 18.55
N GLU A 105 -6.94 -1.01 19.02
CA GLU A 105 -7.27 0.30 18.48
C GLU A 105 -6.04 0.87 17.78
N TYR A 106 -6.26 1.49 16.63
CA TYR A 106 -5.27 2.22 15.85
C TYR A 106 -5.62 3.71 15.92
N GLN A 107 -4.61 4.53 16.07
CA GLN A 107 -4.75 5.97 15.97
C GLN A 107 -4.71 6.37 14.50
N VAL A 108 -5.71 7.12 14.05
CA VAL A 108 -5.79 7.69 12.70
C VAL A 108 -5.66 9.20 12.80
N THR A 109 -4.65 9.78 12.16
CA THR A 109 -4.35 11.22 12.23
C THR A 109 -4.34 11.82 10.83
N PRO A 110 -5.36 12.62 10.45
CA PRO A 110 -5.39 13.29 9.16
C PRO A 110 -4.49 14.53 9.15
N ASN A 111 -3.79 14.77 8.04
CA ASN A 111 -2.88 15.91 7.84
C ASN A 111 -3.59 17.28 7.90
N THR A 112 -4.89 17.32 7.56
CA THR A 112 -5.68 18.56 7.51
C THR A 112 -6.02 19.13 8.88
N THR A 113 -6.16 18.28 9.90
CA THR A 113 -6.54 18.72 11.26
C THR A 113 -5.47 18.42 12.30
N ASN A 114 -4.55 17.49 12.01
CA ASN A 114 -3.55 16.95 12.95
C ASN A 114 -4.17 16.45 14.27
N ARG A 115 -5.47 16.13 14.27
CA ARG A 115 -6.19 15.64 15.43
C ARG A 115 -6.37 14.13 15.33
N PRO A 116 -5.80 13.33 16.25
CA PRO A 116 -5.95 11.89 16.22
C PRO A 116 -7.36 11.44 16.60
N VAL A 117 -7.86 10.42 15.92
CA VAL A 117 -9.07 9.67 16.28
C VAL A 117 -8.75 8.17 16.39
N ASN A 118 -9.33 7.50 17.39
CA ASN A 118 -9.03 6.09 17.64
C ASN A 118 -10.07 5.18 16.99
N HIS A 119 -9.61 4.18 16.25
CA HIS A 119 -10.45 3.20 15.58
C HIS A 119 -9.94 1.78 15.79
N ARG A 120 -10.83 0.89 16.21
CA ARG A 120 -10.56 -0.56 16.14
C ARG A 120 -10.82 -1.08 14.73
N TYR A 121 -10.28 -2.24 14.40
CA TYR A 121 -10.51 -2.90 13.10
C TYR A 121 -12.00 -2.97 12.69
N LYS A 122 -12.92 -3.24 13.64
CA LYS A 122 -14.37 -3.28 13.36
C LYS A 122 -14.97 -1.93 12.91
N HIS A 123 -14.32 -0.80 13.21
CA HIS A 123 -14.75 0.51 12.68
C HIS A 123 -14.31 0.69 11.22
N PHE A 124 -13.10 0.23 10.85
CA PHE A 124 -12.68 0.16 9.46
C PHE A 124 -13.61 -0.76 8.65
N ASP A 125 -13.94 -1.93 9.19
CA ASP A 125 -14.90 -2.88 8.59
C ASP A 125 -16.25 -2.23 8.30
N TRP A 126 -16.79 -1.48 9.27
CA TRP A 126 -18.01 -0.71 9.07
C TRP A 126 -17.86 0.37 7.98
N LEU A 127 -16.75 1.12 7.98
CA LEU A 127 -16.49 2.14 6.97
C LEU A 127 -16.42 1.51 5.57
N TYR A 128 -15.68 0.41 5.42
CA TYR A 128 -15.59 -0.36 4.18
C TYR A 128 -16.99 -0.77 3.68
N GLU A 129 -17.83 -1.34 4.53
CA GLU A 129 -19.20 -1.71 4.16
C GLU A 129 -20.02 -0.48 3.71
N ARG A 130 -19.90 0.67 4.38
CA ARG A 130 -20.60 1.89 3.98
C ARG A 130 -20.10 2.44 2.65
N LEU A 131 -18.77 2.44 2.43
CA LEU A 131 -18.17 2.90 1.18
C LEU A 131 -18.56 1.99 0.01
N LEU A 132 -18.52 0.67 0.22
CA LEU A 132 -18.90 -0.31 -0.78
C LEU A 132 -20.38 -0.20 -1.14
N GLU A 133 -21.28 -0.08 -0.15
CA GLU A 133 -22.70 0.11 -0.39
C GLU A 133 -22.97 1.42 -1.14
N LYS A 134 -22.32 2.52 -0.75
CA LYS A 134 -22.54 3.84 -1.34
C LYS A 134 -21.95 3.97 -2.75
N PHE A 135 -20.70 3.55 -2.94
CA PHE A 135 -19.91 3.85 -4.14
C PHE A 135 -19.59 2.65 -5.01
N GLY A 136 -19.78 1.41 -4.54
CA GLY A 136 -19.31 0.19 -5.22
C GLY A 136 -19.87 -0.07 -6.62
N SER A 137 -20.91 0.66 -7.03
CA SER A 137 -21.39 0.64 -8.43
C SER A 137 -20.57 1.52 -9.38
N ALA A 138 -19.84 2.52 -8.87
CA ALA A 138 -19.11 3.50 -9.66
C ALA A 138 -17.60 3.50 -9.39
N ILE A 139 -17.18 3.17 -8.16
CA ILE A 139 -15.81 3.27 -7.68
C ILE A 139 -15.38 1.92 -7.07
N PRO A 140 -14.26 1.32 -7.52
CA PRO A 140 -13.64 0.17 -6.88
C PRO A 140 -13.23 0.45 -5.42
N ILE A 141 -13.89 -0.20 -4.46
CA ILE A 141 -13.53 -0.10 -3.04
C ILE A 141 -12.77 -1.38 -2.64
N PRO A 142 -11.43 -1.34 -2.48
CA PRO A 142 -10.64 -2.52 -2.20
C PRO A 142 -10.97 -3.09 -0.81
N SER A 143 -10.91 -4.40 -0.69
CA SER A 143 -11.14 -5.11 0.57
C SER A 143 -10.11 -4.74 1.64
N LEU A 144 -10.54 -4.78 2.89
CA LEU A 144 -9.65 -4.64 4.03
C LEU A 144 -8.78 -5.90 4.25
N PRO A 145 -7.67 -5.78 5.00
CA PRO A 145 -6.83 -6.93 5.36
C PRO A 145 -7.58 -7.96 6.21
N ASP A 146 -7.31 -9.25 6.03
CA ASP A 146 -8.14 -10.32 6.60
C ASP A 146 -8.47 -10.22 8.11
N LYS A 147 -9.69 -10.65 8.43
CA LYS A 147 -10.17 -10.83 9.80
C LYS A 147 -9.52 -12.07 10.41
N GLN A 148 -8.43 -11.90 11.15
CA GLN A 148 -7.86 -12.98 11.95
C GLN A 148 -8.45 -13.03 13.37
N VAL A 149 -8.91 -14.21 13.78
CA VAL A 149 -9.50 -14.48 15.10
C VAL A 149 -8.45 -15.01 16.09
N THR A 150 -7.61 -15.93 15.64
CA THR A 150 -6.47 -16.49 16.40
C THR A 150 -5.22 -15.63 16.20
N GLY A 151 -4.31 -15.55 17.18
CA GLY A 151 -3.07 -14.76 17.05
C GLY A 151 -3.26 -13.24 16.91
N ARG A 152 -4.48 -12.71 17.12
CA ARG A 152 -4.80 -11.28 16.91
C ARG A 152 -4.05 -10.27 17.80
N PHE A 153 -3.30 -10.76 18.78
CA PHE A 153 -2.48 -9.98 19.71
C PHE A 153 -0.98 -10.22 19.50
N GLU A 154 -0.60 -11.02 18.50
CA GLU A 154 0.79 -11.23 18.12
C GLU A 154 1.33 -9.97 17.46
N GLU A 155 2.53 -9.56 17.85
CA GLU A 155 3.14 -8.31 17.40
C GLU A 155 3.32 -8.25 15.89
N GLU A 156 3.81 -9.33 15.29
CA GLU A 156 3.98 -9.45 13.83
C GLU A 156 2.66 -9.26 13.09
N PHE A 157 1.57 -9.83 13.63
CA PHE A 157 0.25 -9.70 13.06
C PHE A 157 -0.29 -8.27 13.16
N ILE A 158 -0.09 -7.62 14.31
CA ILE A 158 -0.49 -6.23 14.52
C ILE A 158 0.27 -5.31 13.55
N LYS A 159 1.58 -5.50 13.40
CA LYS A 159 2.44 -4.73 12.50
C LYS A 159 1.99 -4.87 11.05
N MET A 160 1.85 -6.10 10.56
CA MET A 160 1.37 -6.38 9.20
C MET A 160 -0.02 -5.79 8.94
N ARG A 161 -0.95 -5.92 9.89
CA ARG A 161 -2.29 -5.35 9.75
C ARG A 161 -2.26 -3.82 9.72
N MET A 162 -1.46 -3.19 10.59
CA MET A 162 -1.33 -1.74 10.65
C MET A 162 -0.78 -1.19 9.32
N GLU A 163 0.25 -1.83 8.77
CA GLU A 163 0.82 -1.48 7.48
C GLU A 163 -0.22 -1.57 6.34
N ARG A 164 -0.99 -2.65 6.28
CA ARG A 164 -2.02 -2.78 5.25
C ARG A 164 -3.22 -1.84 5.46
N LEU A 165 -3.57 -1.53 6.71
CA LEU A 165 -4.56 -0.49 7.01
C LEU A 165 -4.05 0.90 6.60
N GLN A 166 -2.75 1.18 6.80
CA GLN A 166 -2.11 2.40 6.32
C GLN A 166 -2.21 2.50 4.79
N GLY A 167 -1.89 1.43 4.06
CA GLY A 167 -2.05 1.38 2.60
C GLY A 167 -3.49 1.63 2.16
N TRP A 168 -4.46 0.95 2.78
CA TRP A 168 -5.89 1.14 2.51
C TRP A 168 -6.33 2.59 2.78
N MET A 169 -5.90 3.18 3.90
CA MET A 169 -6.21 4.58 4.23
C MET A 169 -5.58 5.56 3.24
N CYS A 170 -4.31 5.39 2.87
CA CYS A 170 -3.65 6.23 1.86
C CYS A 170 -4.45 6.16 0.53
N ARG A 171 -4.92 4.97 0.11
CA ARG A 171 -5.74 4.82 -1.12
C ARG A 171 -7.06 5.58 -1.04
N MET A 172 -7.80 5.46 0.07
CA MET A 172 -9.07 6.16 0.25
C MET A 172 -8.90 7.68 0.36
N CYS A 173 -7.81 8.15 0.98
CA CYS A 173 -7.49 9.57 1.08
C CYS A 173 -7.13 10.20 -0.29
N ARG A 174 -6.46 9.44 -1.16
CA ARG A 174 -6.09 9.89 -2.52
C ARG A 174 -7.27 9.95 -3.49
N HIS A 175 -8.33 9.20 -3.21
CA HIS A 175 -9.48 9.17 -4.10
C HIS A 175 -10.33 10.45 -3.93
N PRO A 176 -10.54 11.27 -4.96
CA PRO A 176 -11.17 12.60 -4.82
C PRO A 176 -12.63 12.54 -4.35
N VAL A 177 -13.41 11.55 -4.78
CA VAL A 177 -14.80 11.37 -4.34
C VAL A 177 -14.90 10.79 -2.92
N VAL A 178 -14.22 9.67 -2.65
CA VAL A 178 -14.25 9.00 -1.33
C VAL A 178 -13.72 9.91 -0.23
N SER A 179 -12.56 10.55 -0.44
CA SER A 179 -11.94 11.44 0.56
C SER A 179 -12.86 12.58 0.98
N ASN A 180 -13.65 13.15 0.06
CA ASN A 180 -14.57 14.25 0.34
C ASN A 180 -15.96 13.79 0.79
N SER A 181 -16.22 12.49 0.90
CA SER A 181 -17.53 11.98 1.31
C SER A 181 -17.79 12.20 2.81
N ASP A 182 -19.04 12.53 3.17
CA ASP A 182 -19.46 12.75 4.56
C ASP A 182 -19.15 11.56 5.48
N VAL A 183 -19.26 10.34 4.97
CA VAL A 183 -19.01 9.11 5.75
C VAL A 183 -17.52 8.94 6.07
N PHE A 184 -16.64 9.28 5.13
CA PHE A 184 -15.19 9.22 5.33
C PHE A 184 -14.72 10.38 6.23
N GLN A 185 -15.24 11.58 6.00
CA GLN A 185 -14.93 12.75 6.83
C GLN A 185 -15.38 12.56 8.29
N LEU A 186 -16.56 11.97 8.52
CA LEU A 186 -17.02 11.58 9.86
C LEU A 186 -16.02 10.62 10.52
N PHE A 187 -15.54 9.62 9.78
CA PHE A 187 -14.58 8.64 10.31
C PHE A 187 -13.29 9.32 10.78
N LEU A 188 -12.84 10.37 10.09
CA LEU A 188 -11.60 11.06 10.40
C LEU A 188 -11.71 12.15 11.47
N THR A 189 -12.88 12.79 11.63
CA THR A 189 -12.96 14.08 12.33
C THR A 189 -13.93 14.15 13.51
N TYR A 190 -14.62 13.04 13.83
CA TYR A 190 -15.57 13.04 14.95
C TYR A 190 -14.94 13.48 16.26
N ARG A 191 -15.69 14.24 17.07
CA ARG A 191 -15.15 14.87 18.28
C ARG A 191 -15.40 14.07 19.54
N ASP A 192 -16.51 13.35 19.59
CA ASP A 192 -16.94 12.55 20.73
C ASP A 192 -17.79 11.34 20.31
N GLU A 193 -18.08 10.46 21.27
CA GLU A 193 -18.84 9.22 21.01
C GLU A 193 -20.29 9.49 20.57
N LYS A 194 -20.89 10.62 20.96
CA LYS A 194 -22.26 10.99 20.58
C LYS A 194 -22.30 11.40 19.11
N GLU A 195 -21.33 12.19 18.66
CA GLU A 195 -21.17 12.57 17.25
C GLU A 195 -20.91 11.33 16.38
N TRP A 196 -20.00 10.45 16.79
CA TRP A 196 -19.74 9.18 16.11
C TRP A 196 -21.00 8.34 15.94
N LYS A 197 -21.76 8.10 17.03
CA LYS A 197 -22.99 7.30 16.98
C LYS A 197 -24.07 7.94 16.10
N THR A 198 -24.19 9.27 16.15
CA THR A 198 -25.20 10.00 15.35
C THR A 198 -24.84 9.97 13.87
N GLY A 199 -23.58 10.28 13.53
CA GLY A 199 -23.09 10.23 12.16
C GLY A 199 -23.13 8.82 11.58
N LYS A 200 -22.79 7.79 12.37
CA LYS A 200 -22.89 6.38 11.99
C LYS A 200 -24.31 6.02 11.57
N ARG A 201 -25.31 6.38 12.38
CA ARG A 201 -26.73 6.16 12.07
C ARG A 201 -27.21 6.94 10.85
N ARG A 202 -26.65 8.14 10.61
CA ARG A 202 -26.95 8.94 9.42
C ARG A 202 -26.42 8.26 8.15
N ALA A 203 -25.16 7.81 8.17
CA ALA A 203 -24.56 7.07 7.05
C ALA A 203 -25.23 5.72 6.79
N GLU A 204 -25.78 5.06 7.82
CA GLU A 204 -26.57 3.82 7.70
C GLU A 204 -27.97 4.04 7.08
N LYS A 205 -28.47 5.27 7.06
CA LYS A 205 -29.78 5.64 6.52
C LYS A 205 -29.70 6.35 5.17
N ASP A 206 -28.50 6.42 4.59
CA ASP A 206 -28.31 7.05 3.30
C ASP A 206 -29.03 6.24 2.22
N GLU A 207 -29.95 6.87 1.50
CA GLU A 207 -30.72 6.24 0.42
C GLU A 207 -30.00 6.39 -0.93
N CYS A 208 -29.04 7.32 -1.04
CA CYS A 208 -28.27 7.56 -2.26
C CYS A 208 -27.06 6.61 -2.31
N VAL A 209 -27.36 5.33 -2.52
CA VAL A 209 -26.40 4.21 -2.52
C VAL A 209 -26.51 3.37 -3.79
N GLY A 210 -25.47 2.57 -4.08
CA GLY A 210 -25.40 1.73 -5.27
C GLY A 210 -25.60 2.52 -6.58
N PRO A 211 -26.44 2.06 -7.52
CA PRO A 211 -26.69 2.77 -8.77
C PRO A 211 -27.32 4.17 -8.60
N MET A 212 -27.84 4.52 -7.41
CA MET A 212 -28.34 5.88 -7.15
C MET A 212 -27.21 6.89 -7.03
N VAL A 213 -25.97 6.48 -6.80
CA VAL A 213 -24.82 7.41 -6.78
C VAL A 213 -24.65 8.16 -8.10
N PHE A 214 -25.04 7.57 -9.23
CA PHE A 214 -24.95 8.23 -10.52
C PHE A 214 -25.86 9.47 -10.65
N SER A 215 -26.89 9.61 -9.80
CA SER A 215 -27.72 10.83 -9.80
C SER A 215 -27.05 12.02 -9.15
N THR A 216 -25.93 11.83 -8.45
CA THR A 216 -25.14 12.91 -7.83
C THR A 216 -23.93 13.31 -8.67
N ILE A 217 -23.76 12.70 -9.85
CA ILE A 217 -22.65 12.97 -10.75
C ILE A 217 -23.18 13.81 -11.91
N ASP A 218 -22.57 14.96 -12.12
CA ASP A 218 -22.89 15.86 -13.22
C ASP A 218 -21.68 16.01 -14.15
N PRO A 219 -21.66 15.31 -15.30
CA PRO A 219 -20.60 15.48 -16.27
C PRO A 219 -20.79 16.80 -17.02
N GLU A 220 -19.81 17.69 -16.96
CA GLU A 220 -19.73 18.91 -17.77
C GLU A 220 -19.37 18.58 -19.24
N ALA A 221 -20.12 17.68 -19.86
CA ALA A 221 -19.87 17.16 -21.20
C ALA A 221 -21.16 16.76 -21.94
N PRO A 222 -21.15 16.72 -23.29
CA PRO A 222 -22.31 16.27 -24.08
C PRO A 222 -22.72 14.82 -23.79
N GLU A 223 -23.96 14.46 -24.09
CA GLU A 223 -24.41 13.07 -23.99
C GLU A 223 -23.67 12.17 -24.98
N LEU A 224 -23.30 10.97 -24.53
CA LEU A 224 -22.59 9.97 -25.33
C LEU A 224 -23.58 9.06 -26.08
N ASP A 225 -23.19 8.64 -27.28
CA ASP A 225 -23.91 7.60 -28.00
C ASP A 225 -23.72 6.22 -27.32
N ILE A 226 -24.74 5.38 -27.40
CA ILE A 226 -24.73 4.05 -26.76
C ILE A 226 -23.60 3.16 -27.29
N ILE A 227 -23.24 3.28 -28.58
CA ILE A 227 -22.17 2.49 -29.18
C ILE A 227 -20.82 2.89 -28.56
N GLU A 228 -20.60 4.18 -28.33
CA GLU A 228 -19.39 4.67 -27.66
C GLU A 228 -19.32 4.16 -26.21
N VAL A 229 -20.45 4.22 -25.48
CA VAL A 229 -20.55 3.70 -24.10
C VAL A 229 -20.18 2.22 -24.03
N GLU A 230 -20.72 1.40 -24.95
CA GLU A 230 -20.45 -0.04 -25.01
C GLU A 230 -18.99 -0.33 -25.32
N GLN A 231 -18.41 0.36 -26.31
CA GLN A 231 -17.00 0.20 -26.68
C GLN A 231 -16.05 0.52 -25.52
N LYS A 232 -16.31 1.62 -24.78
CA LYS A 232 -15.52 2.00 -23.60
C LYS A 232 -15.65 0.97 -22.49
N CYS A 233 -16.87 0.52 -22.20
CA CYS A 233 -17.14 -0.48 -21.17
C CYS A 233 -16.39 -1.80 -21.47
N GLU A 234 -16.39 -2.25 -22.73
CA GLU A 234 -15.70 -3.49 -23.12
C GLU A 234 -14.19 -3.34 -23.12
N LEU A 235 -13.67 -2.18 -23.55
CA LEU A 235 -12.24 -1.86 -23.46
C LEU A 235 -11.72 -1.99 -22.02
N PHE A 236 -12.42 -1.39 -21.07
CA PHE A 236 -12.05 -1.43 -19.65
C PHE A 236 -12.22 -2.83 -19.05
N SER A 237 -13.27 -3.55 -19.44
CA SER A 237 -13.49 -4.94 -19.03
C SER A 237 -12.34 -5.85 -19.45
N ARG A 238 -11.85 -5.70 -20.69
CA ARG A 238 -10.72 -6.48 -21.19
C ARG A 238 -9.43 -6.10 -20.47
N PHE A 239 -9.13 -4.81 -20.38
CA PHE A 239 -7.90 -4.32 -19.75
C PHE A 239 -7.79 -4.78 -18.29
N THR A 240 -8.84 -4.61 -17.48
CA THR A 240 -8.81 -4.97 -16.05
C THR A 240 -8.62 -6.46 -15.84
N LYS A 241 -9.23 -7.30 -16.69
CA LYS A 241 -9.03 -8.75 -16.68
C LYS A 241 -7.59 -9.14 -17.02
N GLU A 242 -7.05 -8.64 -18.13
CA GLU A 242 -5.69 -8.96 -18.57
C GLU A 242 -4.64 -8.49 -17.54
N MET A 243 -4.87 -7.33 -16.92
CA MET A 243 -4.02 -6.84 -15.85
C MET A 243 -4.11 -7.72 -14.59
N ASP A 244 -5.30 -8.16 -14.20
CA ASP A 244 -5.49 -9.06 -13.04
C ASP A 244 -4.74 -10.38 -13.20
N ASP A 245 -4.81 -10.98 -14.39
CA ASP A 245 -4.04 -12.18 -14.74
C ASP A 245 -2.53 -11.91 -14.63
N GLY A 246 -2.04 -10.80 -15.20
CA GLY A 246 -0.61 -10.43 -15.12
C GLY A 246 -0.12 -10.15 -13.69
N VAL A 247 -0.93 -9.50 -12.86
CA VAL A 247 -0.63 -9.25 -11.44
C VAL A 247 -0.56 -10.56 -10.66
N LYS A 248 -1.49 -11.50 -10.90
CA LYS A 248 -1.50 -12.83 -10.26
C LYS A 248 -0.25 -13.64 -10.64
N ASP A 249 0.18 -13.58 -11.89
CA ASP A 249 1.39 -14.26 -12.35
C ASP A 249 2.64 -13.68 -11.65
N LEU A 250 2.76 -12.35 -11.57
CA LEU A 250 3.87 -11.70 -10.88
C LEU A 250 3.89 -12.05 -9.38
N LEU A 251 2.73 -12.05 -8.72
CA LEU A 251 2.60 -12.50 -7.33
C LEU A 251 3.03 -13.95 -7.16
N ASN A 252 2.66 -14.84 -8.09
CA ASN A 252 3.05 -16.25 -8.02
C ASN A 252 4.58 -16.41 -8.14
N VAL A 253 5.20 -15.80 -9.14
CA VAL A 253 6.66 -15.86 -9.35
C VAL A 253 7.40 -15.22 -8.16
N GLY A 254 6.93 -14.09 -7.66
CA GLY A 254 7.50 -13.43 -6.48
C GLY A 254 7.44 -14.31 -5.24
N ASN A 255 6.32 -14.98 -4.97
CA ASN A 255 6.20 -15.92 -3.85
C ASN A 255 7.13 -17.14 -3.98
N ILE A 256 7.28 -17.69 -5.19
CA ILE A 256 8.24 -18.77 -5.45
C ILE A 256 9.66 -18.30 -5.18
N HIS A 257 10.02 -17.11 -5.67
CA HIS A 257 11.34 -16.53 -5.48
C HIS A 257 11.63 -16.23 -4.00
N TRP A 258 10.66 -15.64 -3.29
CA TRP A 258 10.76 -15.40 -1.85
C TRP A 258 11.12 -16.68 -1.08
N LYS A 259 10.34 -17.74 -1.27
CA LYS A 259 10.57 -19.05 -0.61
C LYS A 259 11.93 -19.65 -0.96
N ARG A 260 12.42 -19.43 -2.18
CA ARG A 260 13.75 -19.87 -2.61
C ARG A 260 14.84 -19.14 -1.84
N CYS A 261 14.78 -17.81 -1.76
CA CYS A 261 15.76 -16.98 -1.07
C CYS A 261 15.83 -17.27 0.44
N THR A 262 14.66 -17.36 1.10
CA THR A 262 14.59 -17.59 2.55
C THR A 262 14.83 -19.06 2.96
N GLY A 263 14.89 -19.98 1.99
CA GLY A 263 14.94 -21.43 2.23
C GLY A 263 16.10 -22.13 1.53
N PRO A 264 15.89 -22.81 0.39
CA PRO A 264 16.92 -23.58 -0.31
C PRO A 264 18.20 -22.80 -0.61
N LEU A 265 18.10 -21.57 -1.14
CA LEU A 265 19.28 -20.80 -1.57
C LEU A 265 20.16 -20.41 -0.38
N ARG A 266 19.55 -19.98 0.73
CA ARG A 266 20.25 -19.77 2.01
C ARG A 266 21.03 -21.02 2.43
N LYS A 267 20.40 -22.20 2.38
CA LYS A 267 21.03 -23.47 2.78
C LYS A 267 22.21 -23.85 1.88
N GLU A 268 22.16 -23.51 0.59
CA GLU A 268 23.27 -23.74 -0.34
C GLU A 268 24.51 -22.94 0.06
N TYR A 269 24.38 -21.63 0.28
CA TYR A 269 25.48 -20.78 0.75
C TYR A 269 26.06 -21.27 2.09
N GLN A 270 25.21 -21.68 3.04
CA GLN A 270 25.67 -22.27 4.31
C GLN A 270 26.46 -23.57 4.11
N LYS A 271 26.03 -24.44 3.20
CA LYS A 271 26.75 -25.69 2.90
C LYS A 271 28.12 -25.42 2.29
N ILE A 272 28.22 -24.46 1.37
CA ILE A 272 29.51 -24.03 0.80
C ILE A 272 30.42 -23.49 1.91
N GLY A 273 29.90 -22.61 2.76
CA GLY A 273 30.66 -22.04 3.87
C GLY A 273 31.22 -23.08 4.83
N LYS A 274 30.41 -24.08 5.19
CA LYS A 274 30.82 -25.22 6.02
C LYS A 274 31.84 -26.12 5.32
N ALA A 275 31.73 -26.33 4.02
CA ALA A 275 32.68 -27.14 3.27
C ALA A 275 34.10 -26.53 3.31
N PHE A 276 34.23 -25.21 3.14
CA PHE A 276 35.52 -24.53 3.27
C PHE A 276 36.12 -24.63 4.68
N GLN A 277 35.30 -24.45 5.72
CA GLN A 277 35.74 -24.56 7.11
C GLN A 277 36.15 -26.00 7.46
N ASN A 278 35.40 -27.00 6.99
CA ASN A 278 35.75 -28.41 7.18
C ASN A 278 37.10 -28.73 6.52
N LEU A 279 37.33 -28.24 5.30
CA LEU A 279 38.60 -28.44 4.61
C LEU A 279 39.76 -27.78 5.36
N SER A 280 39.58 -26.55 5.85
CA SER A 280 40.56 -25.86 6.70
C SER A 280 40.87 -26.68 7.96
N SER A 281 39.84 -27.20 8.63
CA SER A 281 40.02 -28.04 9.82
C SER A 281 40.81 -29.31 9.50
N VAL A 282 40.61 -29.94 8.34
CA VAL A 282 41.38 -31.12 7.91
C VAL A 282 42.84 -30.75 7.68
N PHE A 283 43.12 -29.63 7.00
CA PHE A 283 44.50 -29.18 6.76
C PHE A 283 45.24 -28.91 8.07
N ASN A 284 44.59 -28.27 9.05
CA ASN A 284 45.17 -28.06 10.37
C ASN A 284 45.55 -29.36 11.11
N THR A 285 45.02 -30.53 10.72
CA THR A 285 45.44 -31.82 11.30
C THR A 285 46.78 -32.33 10.79
N SER A 286 47.33 -31.73 9.72
CA SER A 286 48.61 -32.17 9.14
C SER A 286 49.81 -31.85 10.04
N GLY A 287 49.68 -30.82 10.89
CA GLY A 287 50.75 -30.35 11.77
C GLY A 287 51.88 -29.62 11.04
N TYR A 288 51.71 -29.29 9.75
CA TYR A 288 52.70 -28.60 8.96
C TYR A 288 52.75 -27.09 9.30
N THR A 289 53.90 -26.60 9.75
CA THR A 289 54.04 -25.24 10.28
C THR A 289 53.88 -24.12 9.23
N GLY A 290 53.85 -24.45 7.93
CA GLY A 290 53.80 -23.47 6.84
C GLY A 290 52.42 -23.22 6.21
N GLU A 291 51.32 -23.79 6.73
CA GLU A 291 49.99 -23.73 6.07
C GLU A 291 48.99 -22.75 6.70
N ALA A 292 49.34 -22.04 7.77
CA ALA A 292 48.42 -21.18 8.52
C ALA A 292 47.70 -20.14 7.65
N THR A 293 48.41 -19.47 6.72
CA THR A 293 47.82 -18.49 5.80
C THR A 293 46.69 -19.09 4.96
N LEU A 294 46.88 -20.32 4.47
CA LEU A 294 45.89 -21.02 3.65
C LEU A 294 44.69 -21.46 4.49
N THR A 295 44.92 -22.02 5.68
CA THR A 295 43.83 -22.51 6.54
C THR A 295 43.01 -21.36 7.11
N ASP A 296 43.64 -20.22 7.43
CA ASP A 296 42.95 -18.99 7.81
C ASP A 296 42.12 -18.42 6.65
N ALA A 297 42.67 -18.38 5.43
CA ALA A 297 41.94 -17.92 4.25
C ALA A 297 40.71 -18.79 3.94
N LEU A 298 40.82 -20.12 4.03
CA LEU A 298 39.71 -21.05 3.86
C LEU A 298 38.63 -20.85 4.94
N THR A 299 39.03 -20.67 6.20
CA THR A 299 38.09 -20.39 7.29
C THR A 299 37.37 -19.07 7.06
N ALA A 300 38.09 -18.01 6.68
CA ALA A 300 37.53 -16.70 6.39
C ALA A 300 36.56 -16.73 5.20
N ALA A 301 36.91 -17.45 4.13
CA ALA A 301 36.02 -17.69 3.00
C ALA A 301 34.74 -18.40 3.46
N GLY A 302 34.87 -19.44 4.28
CA GLY A 302 33.72 -20.17 4.81
C GLY A 302 32.76 -19.30 5.63
N LYS A 303 33.29 -18.47 6.54
CA LYS A 303 32.51 -17.49 7.30
C LYS A 303 31.82 -16.46 6.39
N THR A 304 32.51 -15.99 5.36
CA THR A 304 31.94 -15.03 4.39
C THR A 304 30.74 -15.64 3.65
N TYR A 305 30.81 -16.92 3.26
CA TYR A 305 29.67 -17.62 2.64
C TYR A 305 28.48 -17.79 3.61
N GLU A 306 28.74 -17.98 4.91
CA GLU A 306 27.69 -17.99 5.92
C GLU A 306 27.05 -16.61 6.12
N GLU A 307 27.83 -15.53 6.08
CA GLU A 307 27.32 -14.15 6.09
C GLU A 307 26.44 -13.87 4.86
N ILE A 308 26.92 -14.22 3.65
CA ILE A 308 26.14 -14.10 2.40
C ILE A 308 24.81 -14.86 2.53
N SER A 309 24.79 -16.02 3.19
CA SER A 309 23.55 -16.76 3.39
C SER A 309 22.50 -15.99 4.19
N GLN A 310 22.90 -15.20 5.17
CA GLN A 310 21.97 -14.37 5.95
C GLN A 310 21.49 -13.18 5.13
N ILE A 311 22.40 -12.50 4.42
CA ILE A 311 22.07 -11.39 3.53
C ILE A 311 21.01 -11.82 2.49
N VAL A 312 21.21 -12.98 1.85
CA VAL A 312 20.25 -13.55 0.88
C VAL A 312 18.90 -13.86 1.51
N ALA A 313 18.88 -14.35 2.76
CA ALA A 313 17.65 -14.72 3.44
C ALA A 313 16.84 -13.50 3.91
N GLU A 314 17.51 -12.39 4.19
CA GLU A 314 16.88 -11.14 4.63
C GLU A 314 16.47 -10.24 3.47
N GLN A 315 17.14 -10.36 2.32
CA GLN A 315 16.94 -9.47 1.16
C GLN A 315 15.47 -9.29 0.75
N PRO A 316 14.62 -10.34 0.65
CA PRO A 316 13.25 -10.17 0.19
C PRO A 316 12.43 -9.15 1.00
N ARG A 317 12.76 -8.95 2.29
CA ARG A 317 12.09 -7.96 3.15
C ARG A 317 12.42 -6.50 2.77
N LYS A 318 13.53 -6.27 2.08
CA LYS A 318 14.01 -4.93 1.70
C LYS A 318 13.48 -4.47 0.36
N ASP A 319 13.13 -5.41 -0.53
CA ASP A 319 12.73 -5.09 -1.91
C ASP A 319 11.44 -5.80 -2.34
N LEU A 320 11.47 -7.13 -2.41
CA LEU A 320 10.40 -7.96 -2.94
C LEU A 320 9.12 -7.78 -2.13
N HIS A 321 9.22 -7.47 -0.84
CA HIS A 321 8.10 -7.19 0.04
C HIS A 321 7.23 -6.07 -0.51
N PHE A 322 7.84 -4.92 -0.81
CA PHE A 322 7.13 -3.76 -1.33
C PHE A 322 6.53 -4.04 -2.71
N LEU A 323 7.26 -4.77 -3.56
CA LEU A 323 6.73 -5.19 -4.86
C LEU A 323 5.50 -6.10 -4.71
N MET A 324 5.53 -7.04 -3.78
CA MET A 324 4.42 -7.96 -3.52
C MET A 324 3.22 -7.24 -2.89
N GLU A 325 3.42 -6.36 -1.92
CA GLU A 325 2.32 -5.61 -1.30
C GLU A 325 1.64 -4.66 -2.29
N THR A 326 2.39 -3.95 -3.14
CA THR A 326 1.80 -3.15 -4.24
C THR A 326 0.96 -4.02 -5.17
N ASN A 327 1.45 -5.19 -5.59
CA ASN A 327 0.69 -6.08 -6.46
C ASN A 327 -0.53 -6.71 -5.74
N ASN A 328 -0.45 -6.98 -4.44
CA ASN A 328 -1.60 -7.43 -3.64
C ASN A 328 -2.68 -6.34 -3.56
N GLU A 329 -2.28 -5.08 -3.40
CA GLU A 329 -3.21 -3.95 -3.42
C GLU A 329 -3.91 -3.83 -4.78
N TYR A 330 -3.15 -3.87 -5.87
CA TYR A 330 -3.71 -3.82 -7.23
C TYR A 330 -4.61 -5.02 -7.54
N LYS A 331 -4.26 -6.23 -7.07
CA LYS A 331 -5.14 -7.40 -7.16
C LYS A 331 -6.47 -7.15 -6.43
N GLY A 332 -6.44 -6.51 -5.26
CA GLY A 332 -7.64 -6.13 -4.52
C GLY A 332 -8.52 -5.15 -5.31
N LEU A 333 -7.93 -4.09 -5.88
CA LEU A 333 -8.63 -3.13 -6.73
C LEU A 333 -9.20 -3.78 -8.01
N LEU A 334 -8.41 -4.61 -8.68
CA LEU A 334 -8.78 -5.32 -9.91
C LEU A 334 -9.93 -6.29 -9.66
N GLY A 335 -9.96 -6.93 -8.50
CA GLY A 335 -11.06 -7.81 -8.08
C GLY A 335 -12.42 -7.12 -7.94
N CYS A 336 -12.48 -5.79 -7.83
CA CYS A 336 -13.73 -5.02 -7.72
C CYS A 336 -14.33 -4.62 -9.08
N PHE A 337 -13.53 -4.58 -10.15
CA PHE A 337 -14.01 -4.15 -11.46
C PHE A 337 -15.05 -5.08 -12.10
N PRO A 338 -15.03 -6.42 -11.95
CA PRO A 338 -16.07 -7.28 -12.49
C PRO A 338 -17.48 -6.90 -12.05
N ASP A 339 -17.67 -6.60 -10.75
CA ASP A 339 -18.98 -6.19 -10.21
C ASP A 339 -19.36 -4.79 -10.70
N THR A 340 -18.42 -3.85 -10.64
CA THR A 340 -18.61 -2.47 -11.12
C THR A 340 -19.02 -2.46 -12.60
N ILE A 341 -18.25 -3.13 -13.46
CA ILE A 341 -18.51 -3.24 -14.90
C ILE A 341 -19.79 -4.04 -15.17
N GLY A 342 -20.11 -5.04 -14.34
CA GLY A 342 -21.36 -5.79 -14.41
C GLY A 342 -22.59 -4.90 -14.31
N VAL A 343 -22.59 -3.93 -13.39
CA VAL A 343 -23.66 -2.92 -13.26
C VAL A 343 -23.79 -2.08 -14.54
N HIS A 344 -22.65 -1.68 -15.13
CA HIS A 344 -22.65 -0.91 -16.37
C HIS A 344 -23.17 -1.72 -17.56
N LYS A 345 -22.72 -2.97 -17.72
CA LYS A 345 -23.20 -3.88 -18.79
C LYS A 345 -24.70 -4.13 -18.68
N ALA A 346 -25.21 -4.33 -17.46
CA ALA A 346 -26.65 -4.51 -17.24
C ALA A 346 -27.46 -3.25 -17.62
N ALA A 347 -26.96 -2.06 -17.29
CA ALA A 347 -27.61 -0.80 -17.66
C ALA A 347 -27.60 -0.57 -19.17
N ILE A 348 -26.50 -0.87 -19.86
CA ILE A 348 -26.39 -0.79 -21.33
C ILE A 348 -27.44 -1.69 -22.00
N GLU A 349 -27.53 -2.96 -21.58
CA GLU A 349 -28.51 -3.90 -22.15
C GLU A 349 -29.96 -3.42 -21.92
N LYS A 350 -30.25 -2.82 -20.75
CA LYS A 350 -31.57 -2.23 -20.48
C LYS A 350 -31.90 -1.07 -21.41
N VAL A 351 -30.94 -0.24 -21.80
CA VAL A 351 -31.16 0.83 -22.79
C VAL A 351 -31.38 0.25 -24.19
N ARG A 352 -30.67 -0.80 -24.58
CA ARG A 352 -30.86 -1.49 -25.87
C ARG A 352 -32.27 -2.10 -26.00
N GLU A 353 -32.81 -2.61 -24.91
CA GLU A 353 -34.19 -3.09 -24.84
C GLU A 353 -35.23 -1.95 -24.80
N GLY A 354 -34.80 -0.69 -24.68
CA GLY A 354 -35.67 0.47 -24.47
C GLY A 354 -36.76 0.63 -25.53
N ASP A 355 -36.43 0.48 -26.82
CA ASP A 355 -37.44 0.55 -27.90
C ASP A 355 -38.50 -0.53 -27.79
N LYS A 356 -38.09 -1.76 -27.44
CA LYS A 356 -39.03 -2.87 -27.21
C LYS A 356 -39.90 -2.60 -26.00
N MET A 357 -39.37 -1.98 -24.95
CA MET A 357 -40.13 -1.63 -23.75
C MET A 357 -41.13 -0.50 -24.01
N VAL A 358 -40.78 0.51 -24.81
CA VAL A 358 -41.70 1.56 -25.25
C VAL A 358 -42.81 0.97 -26.11
N ALA A 359 -42.46 0.14 -27.11
CA ALA A 359 -43.45 -0.53 -27.97
C ALA A 359 -44.40 -1.44 -27.19
N ALA A 360 -43.93 -2.05 -26.10
CA ALA A 360 -44.74 -2.88 -25.20
C ALA A 360 -45.51 -2.07 -24.14
N GLY A 361 -45.45 -0.73 -24.16
CA GLY A 361 -46.12 0.15 -23.20
C GLY A 361 -45.61 0.04 -21.76
N LYS A 362 -44.40 -0.53 -21.54
CA LYS A 362 -43.81 -0.69 -20.20
C LYS A 362 -43.15 0.58 -19.67
N ILE A 363 -42.65 1.42 -20.58
CA ILE A 363 -42.02 2.72 -20.27
C ILE A 363 -42.44 3.75 -21.32
N THR A 364 -42.32 5.04 -20.99
CA THR A 364 -42.56 6.13 -21.94
C THR A 364 -41.31 6.45 -22.78
N THR A 365 -41.48 7.18 -23.89
CA THR A 365 -40.34 7.70 -24.67
C THR A 365 -39.45 8.64 -23.85
N GLN A 366 -40.04 9.38 -22.89
CA GLN A 366 -39.30 10.24 -21.98
C GLN A 366 -38.45 9.43 -20.99
N ASP A 367 -38.98 8.31 -20.47
CA ASP A 367 -38.23 7.40 -19.61
C ASP A 367 -37.02 6.83 -20.37
N LYS A 368 -37.21 6.43 -21.63
CA LYS A 368 -36.11 5.97 -22.49
C LYS A 368 -35.02 7.05 -22.64
N GLY A 369 -35.39 8.30 -22.89
CA GLY A 369 -34.44 9.42 -22.96
C GLY A 369 -33.66 9.60 -21.65
N THR A 370 -34.34 9.47 -20.51
CA THR A 370 -33.72 9.54 -19.18
C THR A 370 -32.73 8.38 -18.96
N MET A 371 -33.07 7.17 -19.42
CA MET A 371 -32.17 6.01 -19.36
C MET A 371 -30.91 6.23 -20.21
N ALA A 372 -31.04 6.78 -21.42
CA ALA A 372 -29.92 7.12 -22.29
C ALA A 372 -28.97 8.14 -21.63
N LYS A 373 -29.52 9.21 -21.07
CA LYS A 373 -28.73 10.19 -20.30
C LYS A 373 -28.01 9.56 -19.12
N ARG A 374 -28.69 8.66 -18.38
CA ARG A 374 -28.10 7.99 -17.21
C ARG A 374 -26.93 7.08 -17.59
N ILE A 375 -26.99 6.33 -18.69
CA ILE A 375 -25.85 5.51 -19.12
C ILE A 375 -24.66 6.35 -19.59
N SER A 376 -24.91 7.54 -20.14
CA SER A 376 -23.84 8.49 -20.49
C SER A 376 -23.11 8.96 -19.23
N ILE A 377 -23.84 9.33 -18.17
CA ILE A 377 -23.26 9.69 -16.86
C ILE A 377 -22.44 8.53 -16.27
N MET A 378 -23.00 7.32 -16.32
CA MET A 378 -22.29 6.11 -15.89
C MET A 378 -20.98 5.94 -16.67
N CYS A 379 -21.01 6.05 -18.00
CA CYS A 379 -19.81 5.96 -18.82
C CYS A 379 -18.75 7.00 -18.46
N TYR A 380 -19.15 8.26 -18.24
CA TYR A 380 -18.24 9.32 -17.80
C TYR A 380 -17.60 9.01 -16.45
N SER A 381 -18.38 8.51 -15.48
CA SER A 381 -17.85 8.11 -14.18
C SER A 381 -16.85 6.96 -14.28
N LEU A 382 -17.11 5.95 -15.12
CA LEU A 382 -16.20 4.81 -15.34
C LEU A 382 -14.91 5.26 -16.04
N GLN A 383 -15.00 6.20 -16.98
CA GLN A 383 -13.83 6.80 -17.61
C GLN A 383 -13.00 7.61 -16.62
N ALA A 384 -13.64 8.44 -15.79
CA ALA A 384 -12.99 9.20 -14.73
C ALA A 384 -12.28 8.29 -13.73
N GLU A 385 -12.92 7.19 -13.36
CA GLU A 385 -12.35 6.19 -12.46
C GLU A 385 -11.18 5.44 -13.10
N MET A 386 -11.29 5.05 -14.37
CA MET A 386 -10.19 4.37 -15.06
C MET A 386 -8.98 5.30 -15.22
N ASN A 387 -9.21 6.60 -15.47
CA ASN A 387 -8.16 7.59 -15.49
C ASN A 387 -7.51 7.79 -14.11
N HIS A 388 -8.30 7.80 -13.03
CA HIS A 388 -7.76 7.80 -11.66
C HIS A 388 -6.90 6.55 -11.40
N PHE A 389 -7.41 5.36 -11.74
CA PHE A 389 -6.71 4.09 -11.62
C PHE A 389 -5.39 4.09 -12.40
N HIS A 390 -5.39 4.52 -13.66
CA HIS A 390 -4.19 4.58 -14.50
C HIS A 390 -3.15 5.58 -13.97
N SER A 391 -3.58 6.77 -13.54
CA SER A 391 -2.67 7.78 -12.99
C SER A 391 -1.94 7.24 -11.75
N ASN A 392 -2.68 6.62 -10.83
CA ASN A 392 -2.08 5.99 -9.65
C ASN A 392 -1.21 4.79 -10.04
N ARG A 393 -1.66 3.93 -10.96
CA ARG A 393 -0.91 2.76 -11.43
C ARG A 393 0.45 3.13 -11.97
N ILE A 394 0.53 4.16 -12.81
CA ILE A 394 1.81 4.61 -13.37
C ILE A 394 2.73 5.08 -12.23
N TYR A 395 2.22 5.89 -11.31
CA TYR A 395 2.99 6.39 -10.17
C TYR A 395 3.49 5.25 -9.26
N ASP A 396 2.59 4.38 -8.82
CA ASP A 396 2.86 3.31 -7.86
C ASP A 396 3.84 2.29 -8.44
N TYR A 397 3.65 1.85 -9.71
CA TYR A 397 4.56 0.91 -10.36
C TYR A 397 5.94 1.52 -10.66
N ASN A 398 6.01 2.77 -11.10
CA ASN A 398 7.31 3.42 -11.33
C ASN A 398 8.14 3.46 -10.04
N ARG A 399 7.50 3.84 -8.92
CA ARG A 399 8.17 3.99 -7.65
C ARG A 399 8.59 2.66 -7.04
N VAL A 400 7.72 1.66 -7.04
CA VAL A 400 8.06 0.34 -6.48
C VAL A 400 9.13 -0.36 -7.31
N MET A 401 9.14 -0.17 -8.64
CA MET A 401 10.18 -0.73 -9.50
C MET A 401 11.51 -0.02 -9.30
N GLN A 402 11.51 1.30 -9.12
CA GLN A 402 12.72 2.05 -8.76
C GLN A 402 13.29 1.53 -7.44
N LEU A 403 12.47 1.44 -6.38
CA LEU A 403 12.89 0.90 -5.08
C LEU A 403 13.46 -0.52 -5.21
N TYR A 404 12.73 -1.41 -5.89
CA TYR A 404 13.14 -2.79 -6.09
C TYR A 404 14.50 -2.89 -6.79
N LEU A 405 14.73 -2.12 -7.86
CA LEU A 405 15.98 -2.14 -8.60
C LEU A 405 17.14 -1.52 -7.81
N GLU A 406 16.90 -0.42 -7.11
CA GLU A 406 17.93 0.21 -6.26
C GLU A 406 18.38 -0.73 -5.14
N GLU A 407 17.45 -1.39 -4.46
CA GLU A 407 17.77 -2.37 -3.41
C GLU A 407 18.45 -3.62 -3.98
N GLN A 408 18.05 -4.10 -5.15
CA GLN A 408 18.75 -5.20 -5.83
C GLN A 408 20.19 -4.82 -6.20
N ILE A 409 20.43 -3.60 -6.68
CA ILE A 409 21.79 -3.09 -6.92
C ILE A 409 22.58 -3.12 -5.61
N ARG A 410 22.07 -2.50 -4.55
CA ARG A 410 22.73 -2.47 -3.23
C ARG A 410 22.99 -3.86 -2.68
N PHE A 411 22.08 -4.81 -2.89
CA PHE A 411 22.25 -6.20 -2.51
C PHE A 411 23.45 -6.83 -3.22
N TYR A 412 23.51 -6.77 -4.55
CA TYR A 412 24.63 -7.36 -5.29
C TYR A 412 25.95 -6.64 -5.01
N GLU A 413 25.92 -5.32 -4.77
CA GLU A 413 27.08 -4.57 -4.32
C GLU A 413 27.54 -4.95 -2.92
N THR A 414 26.62 -5.29 -2.01
CA THR A 414 26.92 -5.77 -0.66
C THR A 414 27.48 -7.18 -0.71
N VAL A 415 26.91 -8.08 -1.52
CA VAL A 415 27.44 -9.43 -1.74
C VAL A 415 28.85 -9.36 -2.35
N ARG A 416 29.09 -8.44 -3.30
CA ARG A 416 30.42 -8.15 -3.86
C ARG A 416 31.35 -7.50 -2.83
N GLY A 417 30.82 -6.57 -2.03
CA GLY A 417 31.53 -5.74 -1.06
C GLY A 417 31.83 -6.45 0.26
N GLY A 418 31.17 -7.58 0.52
CA GLY A 418 31.39 -8.50 1.63
C GLY A 418 32.81 -9.09 1.71
N LYS A 419 33.69 -8.73 0.77
CA LYS A 419 34.98 -8.08 1.07
C LYS A 419 35.66 -7.65 -0.22
N ARG A 420 36.23 -6.43 -0.23
CA ARG A 420 37.50 -6.22 -0.95
C ARG A 420 38.42 -7.35 -0.53
N VAL A 421 38.75 -8.23 -1.46
CA VAL A 421 39.69 -9.36 -1.36
C VAL A 421 41.06 -8.97 -0.78
N GLY A 422 41.32 -7.68 -0.49
CA GLY A 422 42.54 -7.17 0.15
C GLY A 422 42.72 -7.44 1.65
N SER A 423 41.79 -8.14 2.32
CA SER A 423 42.02 -8.62 3.71
C SER A 423 42.55 -10.04 3.77
N ILE A 424 42.49 -10.78 2.66
CA ILE A 424 43.08 -12.10 2.53
C ILE A 424 44.47 -11.86 1.96
N LYS A 425 45.47 -11.82 2.83
CA LYS A 425 46.86 -11.94 2.37
C LYS A 425 47.03 -13.37 1.87
N TRP A 426 47.10 -13.53 0.56
CA TRP A 426 47.53 -14.77 -0.08
C TRP A 426 49.00 -15.06 0.25
#